data_AF-A0A8T7GDG7-F1
#
_entry.id   AF-A0A8T7GDG7-F1
#
_cell.length_a   1.000
_cell.length_b   1.000
_cell.length_c   1.000
_cell.angle_alpha   90.00
_cell.angle_beta   90.00
_cell.angle_gamma   90.00
#
_symmetry.space_group_name_H-M   'P 1'
#
loop_
_entity.id
_entity.type
_entity.pdbx_description
1 polymer ?
#
loop_
_entity_poly.entity_id
_entity_poly.type
_entity_poly.pdbx_seq_one_letter_code
_entity_poly.pdbx_strand_id
1 'polypeptide(L)'
;GFTKVHNLLLKTEVQLTSLEKDILSAIYWLGKAAIDYLNSDKLVKIVVSIDLLLSQGRNNKKETIAKRYSSIVFAKESNEFILYIYNKIQEYYIMRNEILHAGRKYIDEETPSSAELYAKLLVATLLKYVESYQSISALIEKEFSIRNDVFSTNCK
;
A
#
# COMPACT_ATOMS: atom_id res chain seq x y z
N GLY A 1 4.74 -5.57 16.44
CA GLY A 1 5.27 -5.06 15.16
C GLY A 1 6.76 -5.34 15.05
N PHE A 2 7.58 -4.66 15.85
CA PHE A 2 9.04 -4.76 15.79
C PHE A 2 9.60 -6.19 15.88
N THR A 3 9.14 -7.00 16.85
CA THR A 3 9.58 -8.40 16.99
C THR A 3 9.31 -9.23 15.73
N LYS A 4 8.16 -9.03 15.08
CA LYS A 4 7.82 -9.74 13.84
C LYS A 4 8.79 -9.34 12.73
N VAL A 5 9.00 -8.04 12.51
CA VAL A 5 9.96 -7.55 11.51
C VAL A 5 11.37 -8.07 11.79
N HIS A 6 11.81 -8.02 13.05
CA HIS A 6 13.11 -8.57 13.46
C HIS A 6 13.23 -10.05 13.11
N ASN A 7 12.23 -10.86 13.46
CA ASN A 7 12.22 -12.29 13.13
C ASN A 7 12.26 -12.56 11.62
N LEU A 8 11.59 -11.72 10.82
CA LEU A 8 11.67 -11.80 9.35
C LEU A 8 13.08 -11.47 8.84
N LEU A 9 13.75 -10.48 9.42
CA LEU A 9 15.11 -10.09 9.04
C LEU A 9 16.17 -11.16 9.41
N LEU A 10 15.87 -12.06 10.33
CA LEU A 10 16.74 -13.19 10.68
C LEU A 10 16.63 -14.37 9.69
N LYS A 11 15.59 -14.40 8.85
CA LYS A 11 15.39 -15.45 7.85
C LYS A 11 16.29 -15.21 6.63
N THR A 12 16.76 -16.30 6.04
CA THR A 12 17.39 -16.27 4.72
C THR A 12 16.34 -16.09 3.61
N GLU A 13 16.75 -15.64 2.43
CA GLU A 13 15.83 -15.37 1.32
C GLU A 13 15.01 -16.61 0.88
N VAL A 14 15.59 -17.80 1.01
CA VAL A 14 14.92 -19.07 0.68
C VAL A 14 13.88 -19.50 1.73
N GLN A 15 13.96 -18.94 2.94
CA GLN A 15 13.02 -19.22 4.04
C GLN A 15 11.83 -18.24 4.07
N LEU A 16 11.91 -17.14 3.33
CA LEU A 16 10.86 -16.13 3.31
C LEU A 16 9.72 -16.55 2.37
N THR A 17 8.49 -16.46 2.88
CA THR A 17 7.29 -16.60 2.03
C THR A 17 7.16 -15.40 1.07
N SER A 18 6.29 -15.49 0.07
CA SER A 18 6.03 -14.36 -0.82
C SER A 18 5.53 -13.14 -0.04
N LEU A 19 4.57 -13.35 0.88
CA LEU A 19 4.04 -12.28 1.73
C LEU A 19 5.13 -11.60 2.56
N GLU A 20 6.04 -12.38 3.12
CA GLU A 20 7.16 -11.86 3.92
C GLU A 20 8.11 -11.02 3.07
N LYS A 21 8.45 -11.47 1.85
CA LYS A 21 9.27 -10.71 0.90
C LYS A 21 8.61 -9.40 0.49
N ASP A 22 7.31 -9.43 0.22
CA ASP A 22 6.56 -8.23 -0.19
C ASP A 22 6.49 -7.20 0.96
N ILE A 23 6.26 -7.65 2.19
CA ILE A 23 6.27 -6.79 3.39
C ILE A 23 7.65 -6.19 3.65
N LEU A 24 8.72 -7.00 3.60
CA LEU A 24 10.08 -6.50 3.79
C LEU A 24 10.47 -5.50 2.69
N SER A 25 10.07 -5.76 1.43
CA SER A 25 10.29 -4.84 0.31
C SER A 25 9.55 -3.52 0.51
N ALA A 26 8.30 -3.56 0.97
CA ALA A 26 7.54 -2.34 1.29
C ALA A 26 8.20 -1.54 2.42
N ILE A 27 8.66 -2.20 3.49
CA ILE A 27 9.41 -1.56 4.59
C ILE A 27 10.71 -0.93 4.07
N TYR A 28 11.44 -1.62 3.20
CA TYR A 28 12.65 -1.09 2.58
C TYR A 28 12.38 0.20 1.79
N TRP A 29 11.32 0.22 0.97
CA TRP A 29 10.95 1.42 0.21
C TRP A 29 10.51 2.58 1.10
N LEU A 30 9.82 2.32 2.20
CA LEU A 30 9.50 3.33 3.21
C LEU A 30 10.76 3.89 3.87
N GLY A 31 11.72 3.03 4.23
CA GLY A 31 13.01 3.48 4.75
C GLY A 31 13.79 4.34 3.74
N LYS A 32 13.74 3.99 2.45
CA LYS A 32 14.34 4.80 1.37
C LYS A 32 13.64 6.13 1.15
N ALA A 33 12.32 6.22 1.34
CA ALA A 33 11.58 7.47 1.28
C ALA A 33 11.95 8.39 2.44
N ALA A 34 12.11 7.84 3.66
CA ALA A 34 12.41 8.64 4.86
C ALA A 34 13.74 9.43 4.76
N ILE A 35 14.68 8.97 3.95
CA ILE A 35 15.99 9.61 3.75
C ILE A 35 16.08 10.44 2.47
N ASP A 36 15.02 10.51 1.66
CA ASP A 36 15.03 11.35 0.47
C ASP A 36 14.88 12.81 0.82
N TYR A 37 15.54 13.67 0.03
CA TYR A 37 15.39 15.12 0.16
C TYR A 37 14.16 15.65 -0.60
N LEU A 38 13.83 15.06 -1.75
CA LEU A 38 12.80 15.56 -2.64
C LEU A 38 11.44 14.91 -2.36
N ASN A 39 10.42 15.72 -2.11
CA ASN A 39 9.06 15.24 -1.81
C ASN A 39 8.45 14.39 -2.94
N SER A 40 8.78 14.69 -4.20
CA SER A 40 8.34 13.87 -5.33
C SER A 40 8.95 12.47 -5.29
N ASP A 41 10.25 12.35 -5.00
CA ASP A 41 10.94 11.07 -4.87
C ASP A 41 10.42 10.30 -3.64
N LYS A 42 10.18 10.99 -2.51
CA LYS A 42 9.51 10.41 -1.32
C LYS A 42 8.16 9.80 -1.69
N LEU A 43 7.30 10.59 -2.33
CA LEU A 43 5.95 10.16 -2.70
C LEU A 43 6.00 8.94 -3.62
N VAL A 44 6.87 8.94 -4.64
CA VAL A 44 7.02 7.79 -5.53
C VAL A 44 7.39 6.53 -4.75
N LYS A 45 8.37 6.60 -3.85
CA LYS A 45 8.81 5.43 -3.06
C LYS A 45 7.74 4.94 -2.08
N ILE A 46 7.01 5.86 -1.45
CA ILE A 46 5.86 5.52 -0.58
C ILE A 46 4.78 4.81 -1.40
N VAL A 47 4.39 5.35 -2.56
CA VAL A 47 3.36 4.72 -3.41
C VAL A 47 3.83 3.38 -3.96
N VAL A 48 5.12 3.21 -4.27
CA VAL A 48 5.70 1.91 -4.65
C VAL A 48 5.56 0.90 -3.51
N SER A 49 5.76 1.29 -2.26
CA SER A 49 5.55 0.39 -1.11
C SER A 49 4.10 -0.11 -1.00
N ILE A 50 3.12 0.76 -1.30
CA ILE A 50 1.70 0.39 -1.33
C ILE A 50 1.41 -0.51 -2.54
N ASP A 51 1.96 -0.19 -3.72
CA ASP A 51 1.76 -0.96 -4.95
C ASP A 51 2.29 -2.40 -4.79
N LEU A 52 3.48 -2.58 -4.22
CA LEU A 52 4.03 -3.92 -3.93
C LEU A 52 3.09 -4.79 -3.10
N LEU A 53 2.36 -4.17 -2.16
CA LEU A 53 1.47 -4.89 -1.26
C LEU A 53 0.08 -5.16 -1.86
N LEU A 54 -0.31 -4.49 -2.94
CA LEU A 54 -1.71 -4.49 -3.40
C LEU A 54 -1.88 -4.75 -4.91
N SER A 55 -0.84 -4.58 -5.74
CA SER A 55 -0.86 -4.94 -7.15
C SER A 55 -0.86 -6.46 -7.31
N GLN A 56 -1.92 -7.02 -7.87
CA GLN A 56 -1.91 -8.40 -8.40
C GLN A 56 -2.48 -8.34 -9.82
N GLY A 57 -1.62 -8.02 -10.80
CA GLY A 57 -1.99 -7.93 -12.21
C GLY A 57 -1.68 -6.58 -12.87
N ARG A 58 -1.97 -6.47 -14.17
CA ARG A 58 -1.63 -5.30 -15.00
C ARG A 58 -2.79 -4.33 -15.24
N ASN A 59 -4.04 -4.80 -15.18
CA ASN A 59 -5.20 -4.00 -15.57
C ASN A 59 -5.77 -3.20 -14.38
N ASN A 60 -6.16 -1.95 -14.64
CA ASN A 60 -6.80 -1.03 -13.67
C ASN A 60 -6.10 -0.90 -12.29
N LYS A 61 -4.76 -0.93 -12.26
CA LYS A 61 -3.96 -0.87 -11.02
C LYS A 61 -4.42 0.17 -10.02
N LYS A 62 -4.65 1.41 -10.47
CA LYS A 62 -5.15 2.52 -9.63
C LYS A 62 -6.40 2.13 -8.84
N GLU A 63 -7.40 1.57 -9.55
CA GLU A 63 -8.68 1.17 -8.97
C GLU A 63 -8.51 -0.05 -8.05
N THR A 64 -7.79 -1.07 -8.50
CA THR A 64 -7.53 -2.28 -7.73
C THR A 64 -6.82 -1.97 -6.41
N ILE A 65 -5.77 -1.15 -6.44
CA ILE A 65 -4.99 -0.76 -5.25
C ILE A 65 -5.88 0.02 -4.29
N ALA A 66 -6.61 1.02 -4.77
CA ALA A 66 -7.46 1.84 -3.90
C ALA A 66 -8.61 1.04 -3.26
N LYS A 67 -9.28 0.16 -4.03
CA LYS A 67 -10.34 -0.72 -3.49
C LYS A 67 -9.81 -1.66 -2.42
N ARG A 68 -8.66 -2.29 -2.69
CA ARG A 68 -8.04 -3.22 -1.74
C ARG A 68 -7.56 -2.49 -0.50
N TYR A 69 -6.86 -1.37 -0.65
CA TYR A 69 -6.36 -0.58 0.47
C TYR A 69 -7.50 -0.23 1.44
N SER A 70 -8.55 0.40 0.92
CA SER A 70 -9.70 0.86 1.72
C SER A 70 -10.43 -0.31 2.37
N SER A 71 -10.58 -1.44 1.67
CA SER A 71 -11.22 -2.65 2.20
C SER A 71 -10.37 -3.42 3.21
N ILE A 72 -9.04 -3.26 3.20
CA ILE A 72 -8.12 -3.93 4.14
C ILE A 72 -7.95 -3.11 5.41
N VAL A 73 -7.58 -1.83 5.26
CA VAL A 73 -7.19 -0.99 6.41
C VAL A 73 -8.42 -0.46 7.15
N PHE A 74 -9.51 -0.20 6.42
CA PHE A 74 -10.70 0.48 6.94
C PHE A 74 -11.99 -0.33 6.71
N ALA A 75 -11.88 -1.66 6.73
CA ALA A 75 -12.98 -2.60 6.47
C ALA A 75 -14.24 -2.36 7.31
N LYS A 76 -14.06 -1.83 8.53
CA LYS A 76 -15.11 -1.63 9.54
C LYS A 76 -15.65 -0.20 9.59
N GLU A 77 -15.12 0.70 8.77
CA GLU A 77 -15.53 2.10 8.75
C GLU A 77 -16.80 2.32 7.91
N SER A 78 -17.36 3.53 8.00
CA SER A 78 -18.52 3.92 7.20
C SER A 78 -18.20 3.93 5.69
N ASN A 79 -19.23 3.73 4.86
CA ASN A 79 -19.06 3.75 3.39
C ASN A 79 -18.48 5.08 2.89
N GLU A 80 -18.89 6.19 3.50
CA GLU A 80 -18.39 7.52 3.17
C GLU A 80 -16.88 7.63 3.46
N PHE A 81 -16.42 7.13 4.61
CA PHE A 81 -15.01 7.15 4.96
C PHE A 81 -14.18 6.20 4.07
N ILE A 82 -14.70 5.01 3.79
CA ILE A 82 -14.07 4.06 2.84
C ILE A 82 -13.90 4.73 1.47
N LEU A 83 -14.91 5.46 0.99
CA LEU A 83 -14.86 6.16 -0.28
C LEU A 83 -13.88 7.33 -0.26
N TYR A 84 -13.82 8.10 0.83
CA TYR A 84 -12.81 9.15 1.03
C TYR A 84 -11.39 8.58 0.92
N ILE A 85 -11.11 7.47 1.62
CA ILE A 85 -9.80 6.81 1.56
C ILE A 85 -9.52 6.25 0.16
N TYR A 86 -10.50 5.63 -0.48
CA TYR A 86 -10.38 5.15 -1.85
C TYR A 86 -9.90 6.27 -2.77
N ASN A 87 -10.56 7.44 -2.75
CA ASN A 87 -10.19 8.59 -3.56
C ASN A 87 -8.77 9.11 -3.23
N LYS A 88 -8.40 9.17 -1.94
CA LYS A 88 -7.06 9.58 -1.51
C LYS A 88 -5.96 8.66 -2.03
N ILE A 89 -6.16 7.34 -1.97
CA ILE A 89 -5.19 6.38 -2.51
C ILE A 89 -5.08 6.47 -4.04
N GLN A 90 -6.20 6.71 -4.73
CA GLN A 90 -6.16 6.96 -6.17
C GLN A 90 -5.36 8.22 -6.52
N GLU A 91 -5.55 9.30 -5.75
CA GLU A 91 -4.83 10.56 -5.91
C GLU A 91 -3.31 10.37 -5.84
N TYR A 92 -2.80 9.66 -4.82
CA TYR A 92 -1.36 9.37 -4.73
C TYR A 92 -0.84 8.56 -5.91
N TYR A 93 -1.62 7.58 -6.39
CA TYR A 93 -1.22 6.78 -7.55
C TYR A 93 -1.16 7.61 -8.83
N ILE A 94 -2.10 8.54 -9.01
CA ILE A 94 -2.10 9.50 -10.13
C ILE A 94 -0.87 10.39 -10.04
N MET A 95 -0.60 11.02 -8.89
CA MET A 95 0.58 11.86 -8.68
C MET A 95 1.88 11.10 -8.96
N ARG A 96 2.01 9.85 -8.48
CA ARG A 96 3.16 9.00 -8.77
C ARG A 96 3.34 8.74 -10.27
N ASN A 97 2.26 8.48 -11.01
CA ASN A 97 2.35 8.28 -12.45
C ASN A 97 2.72 9.58 -13.18
N GLU A 98 2.16 10.72 -12.78
CA GLU A 98 2.56 12.02 -13.30
C GLU A 98 4.06 12.26 -13.09
N ILE A 99 4.59 12.01 -11.89
CA ILE A 99 6.01 12.19 -11.59
C ILE A 99 6.89 11.30 -12.46
N LEU A 100 6.49 10.05 -12.70
CA LEU A 100 7.29 9.10 -13.48
C LEU A 100 7.23 9.34 -14.99
N HIS A 101 6.14 9.92 -15.50
CA HIS A 101 5.98 10.19 -16.93
C HIS A 101 6.40 11.61 -17.32
N ALA A 102 6.02 12.61 -16.53
CA ALA A 102 6.31 14.01 -16.80
C ALA A 102 7.59 14.52 -16.10
N GLY A 103 8.20 13.70 -15.24
CA GLY A 103 9.35 14.07 -14.43
C GLY A 103 8.96 14.79 -13.13
N ARG A 104 9.93 15.46 -12.51
CA ARG A 104 9.74 16.05 -11.18
C ARG A 104 8.64 17.13 -11.18
N LYS A 105 7.66 16.97 -10.31
CA LYS A 105 6.61 17.94 -10.00
C LYS A 105 6.79 18.44 -8.56
N TYR A 106 6.39 19.68 -8.30
CA TYR A 106 6.28 20.17 -6.92
C TYR A 106 5.22 19.36 -6.18
N ILE A 107 5.59 18.86 -5.00
CA ILE A 107 4.72 18.13 -4.09
C ILE A 107 4.87 18.79 -2.72
N ASP A 108 3.74 19.23 -2.16
CA ASP A 108 3.69 19.81 -0.83
C ASP A 108 4.17 18.80 0.23
N GLU A 109 4.63 19.28 1.38
CA GLU A 109 5.23 18.42 2.41
C GLU A 109 4.19 17.52 3.12
N GLU A 110 2.93 17.93 3.14
CA GLU A 110 1.85 17.17 3.77
C GLU A 110 1.47 15.92 2.96
N THR A 111 1.56 15.99 1.63
CA THR A 111 1.20 14.90 0.72
C THR A 111 2.03 13.63 0.97
N PRO A 112 3.38 13.63 0.96
CA PRO A 112 4.17 12.47 1.32
C PRO A 112 3.95 12.02 2.76
N SER A 113 3.80 12.96 3.70
CA SER A 113 3.56 12.64 5.12
C SER A 113 2.25 11.86 5.32
N SER A 114 1.19 12.29 4.64
CA SER A 114 -0.11 11.62 4.64
C SER A 114 -0.05 10.25 3.94
N ALA A 115 0.60 10.18 2.77
CA ALA A 115 0.81 8.91 2.06
C ALA A 115 1.63 7.91 2.90
N GLU A 116 2.64 8.39 3.63
CA GLU A 116 3.50 7.57 4.50
C GLU A 116 2.69 6.97 5.65
N LEU A 117 1.80 7.74 6.27
CA LEU A 117 0.88 7.24 7.30
C LEU A 117 0.05 6.07 6.75
N TYR A 118 -0.51 6.22 5.56
CA TYR A 118 -1.31 5.15 4.94
C TYR A 118 -0.48 3.91 4.63
N ALA A 119 0.73 4.07 4.09
CA ALA A 119 1.63 2.94 3.87
C ALA A 119 2.00 2.20 5.17
N LYS A 120 2.29 2.95 6.25
CA LYS A 120 2.56 2.37 7.58
C LYS A 120 1.35 1.62 8.13
N LEU A 121 0.14 2.15 8.00
CA LEU A 121 -1.09 1.49 8.43
C LEU A 121 -1.33 0.18 7.68
N LEU A 122 -1.10 0.16 6.37
CA LEU A 122 -1.20 -1.05 5.56
C LEU A 122 -0.19 -2.10 6.01
N VAL A 123 1.10 -1.73 6.12
CA VAL A 123 2.16 -2.64 6.60
C VAL A 123 1.81 -3.19 7.98
N ALA A 124 1.40 -2.34 8.92
CA ALA A 124 1.03 -2.76 10.27
C ALA A 124 -0.19 -3.70 10.28
N THR A 125 -1.13 -3.51 9.36
CA THR A 125 -2.31 -4.38 9.21
C THR A 125 -1.90 -5.74 8.67
N LEU A 126 -1.12 -5.80 7.59
CA LEU A 126 -0.70 -7.05 6.97
C LEU A 126 0.28 -7.85 7.85
N LEU A 127 1.14 -7.18 8.61
CA LEU A 127 2.08 -7.81 9.56
C LEU A 127 1.38 -8.70 10.60
N LYS A 128 0.10 -8.48 10.90
CA LYS A 128 -0.66 -9.34 11.81
C LYS A 128 -0.80 -10.77 11.27
N TYR A 129 -0.81 -10.92 9.95
CA TYR A 129 -1.11 -12.16 9.22
C TYR A 129 0.12 -12.84 8.63
N VAL A 130 1.29 -12.22 8.75
CA VAL A 130 2.52 -12.62 8.02
C VAL A 130 2.97 -14.05 8.27
N GLU A 131 2.68 -14.61 9.46
CA GLU A 131 3.05 -15.99 9.82
C GLU A 131 1.98 -17.01 9.38
N SER A 132 0.77 -16.56 9.07
CA SER A 132 -0.39 -17.42 8.77
C SER A 132 -0.63 -17.61 7.26
N TYR A 133 0.03 -16.81 6.43
CA TYR A 133 -0.24 -16.74 4.98
C TYR A 133 1.05 -16.74 4.16
N GLN A 134 1.02 -17.45 3.04
CA GLN A 134 2.17 -17.59 2.14
C GLN A 134 2.30 -16.43 1.14
N SER A 135 1.19 -15.79 0.78
CA SER A 135 1.16 -14.70 -0.20
C SER A 135 0.07 -13.67 0.14
N ILE A 136 0.23 -12.46 -0.38
CA ILE A 136 -0.77 -11.39 -0.29
C ILE A 136 -2.10 -11.82 -0.90
N SER A 137 -2.08 -12.48 -2.06
CA SER A 137 -3.30 -12.92 -2.73
C SER A 137 -4.12 -13.88 -1.87
N ALA A 138 -3.47 -14.87 -1.26
CA ALA A 138 -4.14 -15.82 -0.36
C ALA A 138 -4.70 -15.13 0.88
N LEU A 139 -3.99 -14.13 1.41
CA LEU A 139 -4.46 -13.32 2.53
C LEU A 139 -5.69 -12.48 2.15
N ILE A 140 -5.63 -11.76 1.03
CA ILE A 140 -6.73 -10.91 0.56
C ILE A 140 -7.99 -11.75 0.29
N GLU A 141 -7.84 -12.87 -0.41
CA GLU A 141 -8.98 -13.74 -0.75
C GLU A 141 -9.69 -14.31 0.48
N LYS A 142 -8.93 -14.63 1.54
CA LYS A 142 -9.46 -15.33 2.71
C LYS A 142 -9.93 -14.40 3.83
N GLU A 143 -9.23 -13.30 4.09
CA GLU A 143 -9.47 -12.44 5.25
C GLU A 143 -10.21 -11.14 4.91
N PHE A 144 -10.16 -10.70 3.64
CA PHE A 144 -10.61 -9.36 3.26
C PHE A 144 -11.68 -9.40 2.16
N SER A 145 -12.94 -9.22 2.56
CA SER A 145 -14.04 -9.05 1.61
C SER A 145 -14.03 -7.64 1.02
N ILE A 146 -13.68 -7.51 -0.26
CA ILE A 146 -13.71 -6.23 -0.96
C ILE A 146 -15.17 -5.79 -1.15
N ARG A 147 -15.53 -4.65 -0.55
CA ARG A 147 -16.89 -4.11 -0.53
C ARG A 147 -17.25 -3.40 -1.84
N ASN A 148 -17.44 -4.17 -2.90
CA ASN A 148 -17.71 -3.66 -4.25
C ASN A 148 -18.97 -2.78 -4.34
N ASP A 149 -19.94 -2.99 -3.44
CA ASP A 149 -21.15 -2.17 -3.28
C ASP A 149 -20.79 -0.68 -3.10
N VAL A 150 -19.76 -0.39 -2.31
CA VAL A 150 -19.35 0.99 -1.96
C VAL A 150 -18.79 1.75 -3.18
N PHE A 151 -18.21 1.05 -4.14
CA PHE A 151 -17.50 1.67 -5.27
C PHE A 151 -18.35 1.76 -6.55
N SER A 152 -19.53 1.13 -6.57
CA SER A 152 -20.37 0.95 -7.76
C SER A 152 -21.00 2.25 -8.30
N THR A 153 -21.10 3.29 -7.48
CA THR A 153 -21.67 4.60 -7.86
C THR A 153 -20.66 5.58 -8.47
N ASN A 154 -19.35 5.33 -8.36
CA ASN A 154 -18.29 6.22 -8.86
C ASN A 154 -17.56 5.70 -10.10
N CYS A 155 -18.07 4.65 -10.76
CA CYS A 155 -17.53 4.12 -12.01
C CYS A 155 -18.23 4.67 -13.27
N LYS A 156 -18.80 5.89 -13.21
CA LYS A 156 -19.35 6.59 -14.38
C LYS A 156 -18.39 7.68 -14.86
#